data_AF-A0A0Q4IXM2-F1
#
_entry.id   AF-A0A0Q4IXM2-F1
#
_cell.length_a   1.000
_cell.length_b   1.000
_cell.length_c   1.000
_cell.angle_alpha   90.00
_cell.angle_beta   90.00
_cell.angle_gamma   90.00
#
_symmetry.space_group_name_H-M   'P 1'
#
loop_
_entity.id
_entity.type
_entity.pdbx_description
1 polymer ?
#
loop_
_entity_poly.entity_id
_entity_poly.type
_entity_poly.pdbx_seq_one_letter_code
_entity_poly.pdbx_strand_id
1 'polypeptide(L)' 'MAVETTGWNATDHLDSDAAILAYLEALFEDGDPTLIAAALADVAKVRGIAEQPKPRPDIPLHSVIRTLKALGLELTAKAA' A
#
# COMPACT_ATOMS: atom_id res chain seq x y z
N MET A 1 4.70 25.63 -26.21
CA MET A 1 5.72 25.31 -25.19
C MET A 1 5.55 23.86 -24.83
N ALA A 2 6.62 23.06 -24.86
CA ALA A 2 6.56 21.66 -24.43
C ALA A 2 6.60 21.63 -22.89
N VAL A 3 5.71 20.86 -22.27
CA VAL A 3 5.69 20.66 -20.82
C VAL A 3 6.65 19.53 -20.50
N GLU A 4 7.64 19.79 -19.65
CA GLU A 4 8.56 18.77 -19.16
C GLU A 4 7.91 18.00 -18.00
N THR A 5 7.89 16.67 -18.10
CA THR A 5 7.34 15.78 -17.06
C THR A 5 8.43 14.93 -16.46
N THR A 6 8.36 14.68 -15.15
CA THR A 6 9.23 13.74 -14.45
C THR A 6 8.50 12.43 -14.17
N GLY A 7 9.25 11.33 -14.04
CA GLY A 7 8.68 10.06 -13.61
C GLY A 7 8.11 10.17 -12.20
N TRP A 8 6.90 9.66 -11.99
CA TRP A 8 6.23 9.67 -10.70
C TRP A 8 6.24 8.29 -10.07
N ASN A 9 6.43 8.22 -8.76
CA ASN A 9 6.38 6.99 -7.98
C ASN A 9 5.72 7.27 -6.62
N ALA A 10 4.72 6.46 -6.25
CA ALA A 10 3.97 6.60 -5.01
C ALA A 10 4.88 6.56 -3.78
N THR A 11 5.92 5.70 -3.77
CA THR A 11 6.81 5.54 -2.61
C THR A 11 7.54 6.81 -2.21
N ASP A 12 7.73 7.74 -3.15
CA ASP A 12 8.44 8.99 -2.93
C ASP A 12 7.64 9.97 -2.04
N HIS A 13 6.34 9.69 -1.84
CA HIS A 13 5.40 10.50 -1.07
C HIS A 13 4.89 9.80 0.20
N LEU A 14 5.34 8.57 0.51
CA LEU A 14 4.93 7.82 1.70
C LEU A 14 5.79 8.17 2.93
N ASP A 15 6.08 9.44 3.14
CA ASP A 15 7.01 9.95 4.16
C ASP A 15 6.45 9.95 5.60
N SER A 16 5.14 9.75 5.74
CA SER A 16 4.41 9.87 6.99
C SER A 16 3.33 8.82 7.12
N ASP A 17 2.96 8.52 8.37
CA ASP A 17 1.92 7.53 8.70
C ASP A 17 0.57 7.92 8.10
N ALA A 18 0.27 9.23 8.05
CA ALA A 18 -0.95 9.75 7.45
C ALA A 18 -0.96 9.57 5.92
N ALA A 19 0.18 9.79 5.24
CA ALA A 19 0.28 9.56 3.79
C ALA A 19 0.12 8.06 3.44
N ILE A 20 0.71 7.19 4.25
CA ILE A 20 0.57 5.73 4.11
C ILE A 20 -0.87 5.28 4.32
N LEU A 21 -1.55 5.81 5.34
CA LEU A 21 -2.95 5.49 5.60
C LEU A 21 -3.84 5.93 4.43
N ALA A 22 -3.71 7.17 3.97
CA ALA A 22 -4.50 7.70 2.85
C ALA A 22 -4.26 6.91 1.56
N TYR A 23 -3.02 6.49 1.30
CA TYR A 23 -2.68 5.65 0.15
C TYR A 23 -3.35 4.27 0.22
N LEU A 24 -3.29 3.62 1.39
CA LEU A 24 -3.92 2.32 1.58
C LEU A 24 -5.45 2.43 1.50
N GLU A 25 -6.06 3.42 2.15
CA GLU A 25 -7.51 3.64 2.13
C GLU A 25 -8.06 3.80 0.71
N ALA A 26 -7.42 4.62 -0.12
CA ALA A 26 -7.84 4.81 -1.52
C ALA A 26 -7.85 3.50 -2.31
N LEU A 27 -6.84 2.64 -2.10
CA LEU A 27 -6.73 1.37 -2.80
C LEU A 27 -7.67 0.29 -2.25
N PHE A 28 -7.97 0.34 -0.95
CA PHE A 28 -9.00 -0.52 -0.36
C PHE A 28 -10.41 -0.13 -0.84
N GLU A 29 -10.66 1.15 -1.10
CA GLU A 29 -11.93 1.63 -1.67
C GLU A 29 -12.11 1.16 -3.12
N ASP A 30 -11.05 1.20 -3.93
CA ASP A 30 -11.05 0.64 -5.30
C ASP A 30 -11.22 -0.89 -5.30
N GLY A 31 -10.76 -1.57 -4.25
CA GLY A 31 -11.01 -2.99 -4.01
C GLY A 31 -10.24 -3.96 -4.92
N ASP A 32 -9.29 -3.47 -5.75
CA ASP A 32 -8.45 -4.31 -6.59
C ASP A 32 -7.38 -5.04 -5.74
N PRO A 33 -7.44 -6.37 -5.59
CA PRO A 33 -6.49 -7.12 -4.78
C PRO A 33 -5.03 -6.98 -5.26
N THR A 34 -4.81 -6.75 -6.55
CA THR A 34 -3.48 -6.59 -7.14
C THR A 34 -2.88 -5.25 -6.72
N LEU A 35 -3.68 -4.18 -6.73
CA LEU A 35 -3.24 -2.84 -6.33
C LEU A 35 -3.01 -2.77 -4.81
N ILE A 36 -3.89 -3.38 -4.02
CA ILE A 36 -3.71 -3.48 -2.56
C ILE A 36 -2.39 -4.20 -2.23
N ALA A 37 -2.06 -5.27 -2.96
CA ALA A 37 -0.81 -5.99 -2.74
C ALA A 37 0.43 -5.19 -3.14
N ALA A 38 0.37 -4.47 -4.26
CA ALA A 38 1.44 -3.57 -4.68
C ALA A 38 1.69 -2.47 -3.62
N ALA A 39 0.63 -1.87 -3.09
CA ALA A 39 0.74 -0.85 -2.06
C ALA A 39 1.29 -1.36 -0.74
N LEU A 40 0.94 -2.58 -0.33
CA LEU A 40 1.58 -3.20 0.83
C LEU A 40 3.09 -3.42 0.61
N ALA A 41 3.51 -3.75 -0.61
CA ALA A 41 4.93 -3.86 -0.95
C ALA A 41 5.64 -2.49 -0.93
N ASP A 42 4.98 -1.45 -1.43
CA ASP A 42 5.46 -0.06 -1.38
C ASP A 42 5.66 0.40 0.06
N VAL A 43 4.66 0.19 0.92
CA VAL A 43 4.72 0.53 2.34
C VAL A 43 5.82 -0.28 3.06
N ALA A 44 5.94 -1.57 2.78
CA ALA A 44 7.01 -2.40 3.35
C ALA A 44 8.41 -1.88 2.96
N LYS A 45 8.59 -1.47 1.70
CA LYS A 45 9.83 -0.87 1.19
C LYS A 45 10.17 0.43 1.92
N VAL A 46 9.19 1.31 2.10
CA VAL A 46 9.38 2.61 2.76
C VAL A 46 9.66 2.47 4.25
N ARG A 47 9.07 1.47 4.91
CA ARG A 47 9.32 1.16 6.33
C ARG A 47 10.60 0.38 6.58
N GLY A 48 11.33 -0.04 5.55
CA GLY A 48 12.55 -0.83 5.68
C GLY A 48 12.34 -2.26 6.16
N ILE A 49 11.13 -2.81 5.98
CA ILE A 49 10.80 -4.18 6.36
C ILE A 49 11.22 -5.09 5.19
N ALA A 50 12.24 -5.94 5.44
CA ALA A 50 13.00 -6.63 4.39
C ALA A 50 12.18 -7.66 3.57
N GLU A 51 10.99 -8.03 4.01
CA GLU A 51 10.15 -9.01 3.33
C GLU A 51 9.04 -8.32 2.55
N GLN A 52 9.34 -7.98 1.29
CA GLN A 52 8.36 -7.44 0.36
C GLN A 52 7.35 -8.53 -0.03
N PRO A 53 6.04 -8.35 0.23
CA PRO A 53 5.04 -9.25 -0.32
C PRO A 53 5.06 -9.17 -1.84
N LYS A 54 5.20 -10.31 -2.53
CA LYS A 54 5.12 -10.36 -3.99
C LYS A 54 3.66 -10.21 -4.43
N PRO A 55 3.35 -9.28 -5.37
CA PRO A 55 2.02 -9.21 -5.97
C PRO A 55 1.68 -10.57 -6.58
N ARG A 56 0.49 -11.10 -6.27
CA ARG A 56 -0.04 -12.32 -6.87
C ARG A 56 -1.48 -12.08 -7.34
N PRO A 57 -1.92 -12.72 -8.45
CA PRO A 57 -3.25 -12.51 -9.03
C PRO A 57 -4.41 -12.92 -8.12
N ASP A 58 -4.16 -13.76 -7.12
CA ASP A 58 -5.15 -14.47 -6.33
C ASP A 58 -4.91 -14.30 -4.82
N ILE A 59 -4.65 -13.07 -4.36
CA ILE A 59 -4.37 -12.85 -2.94
C ILE A 59 -5.66 -12.97 -2.11
N PRO A 60 -5.75 -13.97 -1.21
CA PRO A 60 -6.90 -14.10 -0.34
C PRO A 60 -6.86 -13.00 0.74
N LEU A 61 -8.03 -12.50 1.16
CA LEU A 61 -8.17 -11.43 2.17
C LEU A 61 -7.40 -11.74 3.47
N HIS A 62 -7.33 -13.01 3.88
CA HIS A 62 -6.57 -13.41 5.07
C HIS A 62 -5.05 -13.17 4.93
N SER A 63 -4.50 -13.21 3.70
CA SER A 63 -3.08 -12.88 3.45
C SER A 63 -2.85 -11.38 3.59
N VAL A 64 -3.81 -10.56 3.14
CA VAL A 64 -3.78 -9.11 3.31
C VAL A 64 -3.75 -8.75 4.81
N ILE A 65 -4.68 -9.32 5.58
CA ILE A 65 -4.77 -9.10 7.04
C ILE A 65 -3.49 -9.55 7.77
N ARG A 66 -2.93 -10.71 7.39
CA ARG A 66 -1.68 -11.19 7.98
C ARG A 66 -0.51 -10.23 7.70
N THR A 67 -0.43 -9.71 6.49
CA THR A 67 0.65 -8.81 6.08
C THR A 67 0.56 -7.49 6.82
N LEU A 68 -0.64 -6.90 6.92
CA LEU A 68 -0.87 -5.70 7.73
C LEU A 68 -0.43 -5.88 9.19
N LYS A 69 -0.80 -7.01 9.81
CA LYS A 69 -0.41 -7.34 11.18
C LYS A 69 1.10 -7.50 11.34
N ALA A 70 1.79 -8.10 10.37
CA ALA A 70 3.24 -8.24 10.37
C ALA A 70 3.97 -6.89 10.22
N LEU A 71 3.33 -5.92 9.55
CA LEU A 71 3.82 -4.54 9.42
C LEU A 71 3.50 -3.67 10.66
N GLY A 72 2.86 -4.22 11.69
CA GLY A 72 2.43 -3.46 12.87
C GLY A 72 1.28 -2.48 12.59
N LEU A 73 0.61 -2.64 11.45
CA LEU A 73 -0.50 -1.79 11.02
C LEU A 73 -1.82 -2.50 11.35
N GLU A 74 -2.63 -1.89 12.22
CA GLU A 74 -4.02 -2.30 12.41
C GLU A 74 -4.92 -1.36 11.60
N LEU A 75 -5.58 -1.90 10.58
CA LEU A 75 -6.64 -1.16 9.89
C LEU A 75 -7.85 -1.12 10.82
N THR A 76 -8.11 0.04 11.43
CA THR A 76 -9.42 0.32 12.01
C THR A 76 -10.34 0.72 10.87
N ALA A 77 -11.09 -0.24 10.32
CA ALA A 77 -12.17 0.08 9.39
C ALA A 77 -13.17 0.96 10.14
N LYS A 78 -13.22 2.26 9.80
CA LYS A 78 -14.27 3.14 10.28
C LYS A 78 -15.53 2.78 9.51
N ALA A 79 -16.41 2.00 10.13
CA ALA A 79 -17.77 1.86 9.64
C ALA A 79 -18.39 3.26 9.60
N ALA A 80 -18.88 3.65 8.42
CA ALA A 80 -19.67 4.86 8.23
C ALA A 80 -20.91 4.86 9.12
#